data_AF-A0A183J5S7-F1
#
_entry.id   AF-A0A183J5S7-F1
#
_cell.length_a   1.000
_cell.length_b   1.000
_cell.length_c   1.000
_cell.angle_alpha   90.00
_cell.angle_beta   90.00
_cell.angle_gamma   90.00
#
_symmetry.space_group_name_H-M   'P 1'
#
loop_
_entity.id
_entity.type
_entity.pdbx_description
1 polymer ?
#
loop_
_entity_poly.entity_id
_entity_poly.type
_entity_poly.pdbx_seq_one_letter_code
_entity_poly.pdbx_strand_id
1 'polypeptide(L)'
;LNLDRKKLVKKLKEERFIDARKISEIEKKCRENEETANIENESPEGRNYTVSVAVPGSILDNAQTHELRTYLAGQIARAAAIFEVDEIVVFDEFSKTTEKLYGFTQNSNILMVKILRYLECPQYLRKHMFPLQKDLRYAGLLNPLDCFHHFRVTDLSVPYREGVVLDKSVKAGRGSFVYVGLHKVNQIFFFCVYSFAKEAWSLRQES
;
A
#
# COMPACT_ATOMS: atom_id res chain seq x y z
N LEU A 1 59.29 -47.65 6.48
CA LEU A 1 58.63 -47.35 7.79
C LEU A 1 58.94 -45.92 8.28
N ASN A 2 60.17 -45.55 8.66
CA ASN A 2 60.45 -44.18 9.15
C ASN A 2 60.51 -43.08 8.07
N LEU A 3 60.89 -43.43 6.83
CA LEU A 3 60.99 -42.48 5.72
C LEU A 3 59.61 -42.07 5.17
N ASP A 4 58.68 -43.01 5.10
CA ASP A 4 57.31 -42.82 4.59
C ASP A 4 56.50 -41.92 5.52
N ARG A 5 56.68 -42.07 6.84
CA ARG A 5 56.08 -41.20 7.86
C ARG A 5 56.56 -39.75 7.74
N LYS A 6 57.84 -39.51 7.45
CA LYS A 6 58.38 -38.16 7.22
C LYS A 6 57.81 -37.50 5.96
N LYS A 7 57.64 -38.27 4.88
CA LYS A 7 57.00 -37.78 3.64
C LYS A 7 55.53 -37.44 3.86
N LEU A 8 54.80 -38.28 4.60
CA LEU A 8 53.39 -38.05 4.92
C LEU A 8 53.20 -36.76 5.73
N VAL A 9 54.03 -36.53 6.75
CA VAL A 9 53.98 -35.30 7.58
C VAL A 9 54.30 -34.04 6.76
N LYS A 10 55.22 -34.13 5.79
CA LYS A 10 55.55 -33.00 4.90
C LYS A 10 54.36 -32.65 3.99
N LYS A 11 53.72 -33.66 3.40
CA LYS A 11 52.54 -33.49 2.54
C LYS A 11 51.36 -32.87 3.31
N LEU A 12 51.09 -33.35 4.52
CA LEU A 12 50.06 -32.80 5.40
C LEU A 12 50.32 -31.33 5.81
N LYS A 13 51.60 -30.93 5.96
CA LYS A 13 51.95 -29.53 6.23
C LYS A 13 51.72 -28.62 5.02
N GLU A 14 52.03 -29.11 3.81
CA GLU A 14 51.78 -28.38 2.56
C GLU A 14 50.28 -28.22 2.29
N GLU A 15 49.48 -29.26 2.51
CA GLU A 15 48.01 -29.20 2.37
C GLU A 15 47.38 -28.19 3.35
N ARG A 16 47.79 -28.20 4.63
CA ARG A 16 47.32 -27.22 5.63
C ARG A 16 47.70 -25.78 5.27
N PHE A 17 48.85 -25.57 4.63
CA PHE A 17 49.28 -24.24 4.19
C PHE A 17 48.43 -23.74 3.01
N ILE A 18 48.09 -24.63 2.08
CA ILE A 18 47.21 -24.32 0.95
C ILE A 18 45.79 -24.01 1.43
N ASP A 19 45.26 -24.78 2.39
CA ASP A 19 43.92 -24.58 2.93
C ASP A 19 43.82 -23.28 3.74
N ALA A 20 44.82 -22.96 4.55
CA ALA A 20 44.88 -21.69 5.26
C ALA A 20 44.88 -20.49 4.31
N ARG A 21 45.60 -20.60 3.17
CA ARG A 21 45.64 -19.54 2.15
C ARG A 21 44.29 -19.36 1.45
N LYS A 22 43.61 -20.46 1.11
CA LYS A 22 42.25 -20.43 0.55
C LYS A 22 41.24 -19.81 1.52
N ILE A 23 41.32 -20.14 2.80
CA ILE A 23 40.44 -19.56 3.83
C ILE A 23 40.64 -18.04 3.91
N SER A 24 41.90 -17.57 3.89
CA SER A 24 42.19 -16.13 3.91
C SER A 24 41.67 -15.38 2.67
N GLU A 25 41.71 -16.01 1.49
CA GLU A 25 41.17 -15.44 0.25
C GLU A 25 39.63 -15.41 0.26
N ILE A 26 38.98 -16.43 0.83
CA ILE A 26 37.52 -16.48 1.01
C ILE A 26 37.07 -15.40 1.98
N GLU A 27 37.73 -15.25 3.14
CA GLU A 27 37.42 -14.21 4.12
C GLU A 27 37.60 -12.79 3.58
N LYS A 28 38.55 -12.60 2.65
CA LYS A 28 38.75 -11.29 2.00
C LYS A 28 37.63 -11.00 0.99
N LYS A 29 37.24 -11.98 0.18
CA LYS A 29 36.09 -11.86 -0.73
C LYS A 29 34.76 -11.66 -0.01
N CYS A 30 34.57 -12.30 1.15
CA CYS A 30 33.38 -12.08 1.98
C CYS A 30 33.32 -10.65 2.52
N ARG A 31 34.44 -10.09 2.98
CA ARG A 31 34.52 -8.69 3.44
C ARG A 31 34.27 -7.68 2.33
N GLU A 32 34.85 -7.90 1.15
CA GLU A 32 34.62 -7.03 -0.02
C GLU A 32 33.14 -7.07 -0.47
N ASN A 33 32.45 -8.22 -0.36
CA ASN A 33 31.01 -8.34 -0.62
C ASN A 33 30.12 -7.72 0.49
N GLU A 34 30.56 -7.74 1.74
CA GLU A 34 29.87 -7.08 2.85
C GLU A 34 29.94 -5.55 2.75
N GLU A 35 31.07 -5.02 2.26
CA GLU A 35 31.25 -3.59 2.03
C GLU A 35 30.41 -3.08 0.84
N THR A 36 30.31 -3.84 -0.26
CA THR A 36 29.42 -3.49 -1.38
C THR A 36 27.95 -3.61 -1.02
N ALA A 37 27.56 -4.63 -0.23
CA ALA A 37 26.19 -4.75 0.27
C ALA A 37 25.78 -3.61 1.22
N ASN A 38 26.74 -3.00 1.93
CA ASN A 38 26.46 -1.86 2.81
C ASN A 38 26.27 -0.53 2.06
N ILE A 39 26.85 -0.37 0.87
CA ILE A 39 26.66 0.83 0.03
C ILE A 39 25.25 0.84 -0.61
N GLU A 40 24.63 -0.33 -0.80
CA GLU A 40 23.25 -0.45 -1.31
C GLU A 40 22.17 -0.24 -0.22
N ASN A 41 22.56 -0.04 1.05
CA ASN A 41 21.66 0.17 2.19
C ASN A 41 21.37 1.64 2.52
N GLU A 42 21.59 2.58 1.59
CA GLU A 42 21.00 3.91 1.69
C GLU A 42 19.52 3.80 1.31
N SER A 43 18.67 3.57 2.30
CA SER A 43 17.22 3.71 2.16
C SER A 43 16.92 5.08 1.55
N PRO A 44 16.20 5.14 0.41
CA PRO A 44 16.00 6.39 -0.30
C PRO A 44 15.35 7.42 0.64
N GLU A 45 15.95 8.60 0.76
CA GLU A 45 15.32 9.72 1.46
C GLU A 45 13.92 9.93 0.88
N GLY A 46 12.91 9.85 1.75
CA GLY A 46 11.51 9.97 1.35
C GLY A 46 11.19 11.37 0.81
N ARG A 47 10.03 11.50 0.16
CA ARG A 47 9.53 12.80 -0.32
C ARG A 47 9.26 13.73 0.88
N ASN A 48 9.84 14.94 0.86
CA ASN A 48 9.72 15.94 1.93
C ASN A 48 8.56 16.94 1.77
N TYR A 49 7.79 16.84 0.69
CA TYR A 49 6.66 17.72 0.39
C TYR A 49 5.43 16.90 0.05
N THR A 50 4.25 17.51 0.17
CA THR A 50 2.98 16.91 -0.24
C THR A 50 2.32 17.77 -1.31
N VAL A 51 1.60 17.13 -2.23
CA VAL A 51 0.84 17.79 -3.29
C VAL A 51 -0.65 17.54 -3.06
N SER A 52 -1.42 18.62 -2.92
CA SER A 52 -2.88 18.57 -2.81
C SER A 52 -3.53 19.19 -4.04
N VAL A 53 -4.60 18.58 -4.54
CA VAL A 53 -5.39 19.10 -5.68
C VAL A 53 -6.82 19.38 -5.22
N ALA A 54 -7.29 20.61 -5.44
CA ALA A 54 -8.69 20.97 -5.20
C ALA A 54 -9.51 20.82 -6.49
N VAL A 55 -10.61 20.07 -6.43
CA VAL A 55 -11.49 19.81 -7.58
C VAL A 55 -12.94 20.12 -7.21
N PRO A 56 -13.67 20.91 -8.01
CA PRO A 56 -15.08 21.10 -7.78
C PRO A 56 -15.87 19.86 -8.21
N GLY A 57 -16.76 19.36 -7.36
CA GLY A 57 -17.56 18.19 -7.73
C GLY A 57 -18.69 18.49 -8.72
N SER A 58 -18.98 19.77 -8.98
CA SER A 58 -19.88 20.25 -10.05
C SER A 58 -19.45 19.78 -11.45
N ILE A 59 -18.18 19.40 -11.64
CA ILE A 59 -17.66 18.84 -12.90
C ILE A 59 -18.46 17.60 -13.34
N LEU A 60 -18.97 16.80 -12.40
CA LEU A 60 -19.77 15.61 -12.73
C LEU A 60 -21.18 15.97 -13.24
N ASP A 61 -21.69 17.16 -12.96
CA ASP A 61 -23.04 17.57 -13.41
C ASP A 61 -23.09 17.76 -14.93
N ASN A 62 -21.94 18.03 -15.56
CA ASN A 62 -21.80 18.14 -17.02
C ASN A 62 -22.02 16.80 -17.73
N ALA A 63 -21.85 15.66 -17.03
CA ALA A 63 -22.01 14.35 -17.63
C ALA A 63 -23.48 13.90 -17.60
N GLN A 64 -23.94 13.43 -18.76
CA GLN A 64 -25.36 13.09 -19.02
C GLN A 64 -25.82 11.83 -18.29
N THR A 65 -24.96 10.81 -18.19
CA THR A 65 -25.30 9.51 -17.59
C THR A 65 -24.43 9.24 -16.37
N HIS A 66 -24.92 8.40 -15.45
CA HIS A 66 -24.18 8.01 -14.24
C HIS A 66 -22.90 7.22 -14.56
N GLU A 67 -22.89 6.52 -15.68
CA GLU A 67 -21.73 5.82 -16.23
C GLU A 67 -20.63 6.80 -16.64
N LEU A 68 -20.99 7.86 -17.38
CA LEU A 68 -20.06 8.91 -17.80
C LEU A 68 -19.54 9.71 -16.61
N ARG A 69 -20.38 9.99 -15.61
CA ARG A 69 -19.96 10.61 -14.33
C ARG A 69 -18.89 9.77 -13.65
N THR A 70 -19.12 8.46 -13.59
CA THR A 70 -18.17 7.53 -12.99
C THR A 70 -16.86 7.51 -13.76
N TYR A 71 -16.93 7.44 -15.09
CA TYR A 71 -15.75 7.46 -15.95
C TYR A 71 -14.93 8.75 -15.81
N LEU A 72 -15.59 9.92 -15.76
CA LEU A 72 -14.94 11.22 -15.59
C LEU A 72 -14.20 11.32 -14.25
N ALA A 73 -14.84 10.88 -13.15
CA ALA A 73 -14.18 10.78 -11.85
C ALA A 73 -12.96 9.85 -11.90
N GLY A 74 -13.05 8.73 -12.63
CA GLY A 74 -11.94 7.83 -12.87
C GLY A 74 -10.77 8.45 -13.62
N GLN A 75 -11.04 9.32 -14.60
CA GLN A 75 -9.99 10.05 -15.32
C GLN A 75 -9.24 11.01 -14.39
N ILE A 76 -9.95 11.72 -13.52
CA ILE A 76 -9.36 12.60 -12.50
C ILE A 76 -8.49 11.79 -11.54
N ALA A 77 -9.02 10.66 -11.05
CA ALA A 77 -8.28 9.75 -10.18
C ALA A 77 -6.98 9.25 -10.81
N ARG A 78 -7.04 8.90 -12.11
CA ARG A 78 -5.87 8.43 -12.87
C ARG A 78 -4.84 9.52 -13.07
N ALA A 79 -5.27 10.74 -13.39
CA ALA A 79 -4.36 11.87 -13.47
C ALA A 79 -3.68 12.10 -12.11
N ALA A 80 -4.43 12.09 -11.01
CA ALA A 80 -3.88 12.27 -9.67
C ALA A 80 -2.87 11.16 -9.29
N ALA A 81 -3.15 9.90 -9.64
CA ALA A 81 -2.23 8.80 -9.39
C ALA A 81 -0.92 8.92 -10.20
N ILE A 82 -1.00 9.31 -11.49
CA ILE A 82 0.17 9.51 -12.36
C ILE A 82 1.09 10.61 -11.83
N PHE A 83 0.51 11.70 -11.32
CA PHE A 83 1.26 12.83 -10.77
C PHE A 83 1.59 12.67 -9.28
N GLU A 84 1.32 11.50 -8.69
CA GLU A 84 1.59 11.20 -7.28
C GLU A 84 1.03 12.28 -6.33
N VAL A 85 -0.25 12.62 -6.50
CA VAL A 85 -0.98 13.55 -5.62
C VAL A 85 -1.31 12.85 -4.30
N ASP A 86 -1.02 13.51 -3.19
CA ASP A 86 -1.23 12.97 -1.84
C ASP A 86 -2.67 13.17 -1.35
N GLU A 87 -3.31 14.28 -1.72
CA GLU A 87 -4.67 14.62 -1.28
C GLU A 87 -5.51 15.24 -2.40
N ILE A 88 -6.76 14.80 -2.52
CA ILE A 88 -7.75 15.41 -3.41
C ILE A 88 -8.88 16.02 -2.56
N VAL A 89 -9.00 17.34 -2.60
CA VAL A 89 -10.02 18.09 -1.89
C VAL A 89 -11.19 18.38 -2.82
N VAL A 90 -12.32 17.73 -2.58
CA VAL A 90 -13.55 18.01 -3.33
C VAL A 90 -14.32 19.12 -2.62
N PHE A 91 -14.48 20.26 -3.28
CA PHE A 91 -15.20 21.41 -2.73
C PHE A 91 -16.53 21.66 -3.45
N ASP A 92 -17.43 22.31 -2.74
CA ASP A 92 -18.72 22.75 -3.25
C ASP A 92 -18.68 24.24 -3.58
N GLU A 93 -18.93 24.58 -4.84
CA GLU A 93 -18.97 25.96 -5.34
C GLU A 93 -20.26 26.69 -4.95
N PHE A 94 -21.36 25.95 -4.73
CA PHE A 94 -22.70 26.52 -4.59
C PHE A 94 -23.23 26.40 -3.16
N SER A 95 -22.54 26.97 -2.18
CA SER A 95 -22.84 26.76 -0.75
C SER A 95 -23.82 27.76 -0.11
N LYS A 96 -24.52 28.65 -0.86
CA LYS A 96 -25.27 29.77 -0.24
C LYS A 96 -26.68 30.11 -0.71
N THR A 97 -27.26 29.51 -1.76
CA THR A 97 -28.52 30.06 -2.31
C THR A 97 -29.80 29.36 -1.88
N THR A 98 -29.78 28.17 -1.29
CA THR A 98 -31.03 27.52 -0.87
C THR A 98 -30.84 26.71 0.42
N GLU A 99 -31.07 27.37 1.54
CA GLU A 99 -31.65 26.69 2.69
C GLU A 99 -32.87 25.87 2.20
N LYS A 100 -32.88 24.56 2.50
CA LYS A 100 -34.02 23.65 2.32
C LYS A 100 -34.39 23.23 0.89
N LEU A 101 -33.53 22.41 0.27
CA LEU A 101 -34.03 21.23 -0.47
C LEU A 101 -33.34 19.97 0.04
N TYR A 102 -33.76 19.57 1.24
CA TYR A 102 -33.73 18.17 1.65
C TYR A 102 -34.49 17.35 0.61
N GLY A 103 -33.78 16.83 -0.38
CA GLY A 103 -34.43 16.11 -1.46
C GLY A 103 -33.47 15.61 -2.51
N PHE A 104 -32.70 14.57 -2.17
CA PHE A 104 -32.29 13.53 -3.13
C PHE A 104 -31.57 13.97 -4.42
N THR A 105 -31.09 15.21 -4.51
CA THR A 105 -30.18 15.62 -5.58
C THR A 105 -28.88 14.89 -5.31
N GLN A 106 -28.57 13.93 -6.18
CA GLN A 106 -27.31 13.20 -6.24
C GLN A 106 -26.15 14.18 -6.04
N ASN A 107 -25.67 14.35 -4.81
CA ASN A 107 -24.62 15.32 -4.52
C ASN A 107 -23.39 14.85 -5.29
N SER A 108 -23.12 15.49 -6.43
CA SER A 108 -22.00 15.15 -7.31
C SER A 108 -20.68 15.18 -6.57
N ASN A 109 -20.55 16.07 -5.56
CA ASN A 109 -19.46 16.08 -4.60
C ASN A 109 -19.32 14.74 -3.84
N ILE A 110 -20.42 14.21 -3.30
CA ILE A 110 -20.42 12.93 -2.56
C ILE A 110 -20.10 11.76 -3.50
N LEU A 111 -20.69 11.77 -4.71
CA LEU A 111 -20.41 10.75 -5.72
C LEU A 111 -18.92 10.73 -6.09
N MET A 112 -18.34 11.90 -6.35
CA MET A 112 -16.93 12.07 -6.65
C MET A 112 -16.07 11.47 -5.53
N VAL A 113 -16.32 11.87 -4.28
CA VAL A 113 -15.57 11.39 -3.11
C VAL A 113 -15.70 9.87 -2.95
N LYS A 114 -16.90 9.31 -3.16
CA LYS A 114 -17.12 7.85 -3.08
C LYS A 114 -16.31 7.10 -4.14
N ILE A 115 -16.28 7.60 -5.37
CA ILE A 115 -15.54 6.97 -6.47
C ILE A 115 -14.03 7.07 -6.25
N LEU A 116 -13.53 8.26 -5.91
CA LEU A 116 -12.11 8.49 -5.64
C LEU A 116 -11.61 7.57 -4.51
N ARG A 117 -12.36 7.49 -3.40
CA ARG A 117 -12.04 6.57 -2.30
C ARG A 117 -12.07 5.10 -2.70
N TYR A 118 -13.04 4.71 -3.52
CA TYR A 118 -13.13 3.33 -4.01
C TYR A 118 -11.93 2.96 -4.87
N LEU A 119 -11.46 3.90 -5.71
CA LEU A 119 -10.31 3.71 -6.58
C LEU A 119 -8.98 3.69 -5.83
N GLU A 120 -8.82 4.58 -4.85
CA GLU A 120 -7.64 4.65 -4.00
C GLU A 120 -7.49 3.37 -3.16
N CYS A 121 -8.58 2.82 -2.64
CA CYS A 121 -8.57 1.59 -1.86
C CYS A 121 -8.06 0.35 -2.64
N PRO A 122 -7.08 -0.41 -2.10
CA PRO A 122 -6.58 -1.65 -2.69
C PRO A 122 -7.67 -2.71 -2.89
N GLN A 123 -7.55 -3.48 -3.97
CA GLN A 123 -8.58 -4.45 -4.39
C GLN A 123 -8.98 -5.44 -3.28
N TYR A 124 -8.03 -5.91 -2.46
CA TYR A 124 -8.30 -6.89 -1.39
C TYR A 124 -9.07 -6.29 -0.19
N LEU A 125 -9.03 -4.96 0.01
CA LEU A 125 -9.73 -4.29 1.11
C LEU A 125 -11.14 -3.83 0.73
N ARG A 126 -11.44 -3.67 -0.57
CA ARG A 126 -12.73 -3.11 -1.02
C ARG A 126 -13.94 -3.83 -0.44
N LYS A 127 -13.89 -5.16 -0.33
CA LYS A 127 -14.97 -5.97 0.25
C LYS A 127 -15.23 -5.67 1.73
N HIS A 128 -14.22 -5.23 2.47
CA HIS A 128 -14.33 -4.93 3.91
C HIS A 128 -14.68 -3.46 4.19
N MET A 129 -14.33 -2.54 3.28
CA MET A 129 -14.51 -1.09 3.46
C MET A 129 -15.74 -0.55 2.75
N PHE A 130 -16.17 -1.17 1.64
CA PHE A 130 -17.28 -0.69 0.82
C PHE A 130 -18.36 -1.77 0.69
N PRO A 131 -19.46 -1.70 1.45
CA PRO A 131 -20.63 -2.49 1.15
C PRO A 131 -21.27 -2.02 -0.17
N LEU A 132 -22.14 -2.86 -0.72
CA LEU A 132 -22.75 -2.62 -2.02
C LEU A 132 -23.62 -1.35 -2.01
N GLN A 133 -23.13 -0.28 -2.65
CA GLN A 133 -23.87 0.97 -2.83
C GLN A 133 -24.34 1.13 -4.28
N LYS A 134 -25.52 1.73 -4.47
CA LYS A 134 -26.05 2.03 -5.82
C LYS A 134 -25.15 3.00 -6.59
N ASP A 135 -24.47 3.90 -5.89
CA ASP A 135 -23.62 4.93 -6.49
C ASP A 135 -22.39 4.33 -7.19
N LEU A 136 -21.85 3.24 -6.63
CA LEU A 136 -20.67 2.53 -7.14
C LEU A 136 -21.02 1.36 -8.07
N ARG A 137 -22.26 1.28 -8.57
CA ARG A 137 -22.71 0.19 -9.44
C ARG A 137 -21.90 0.06 -10.73
N TYR A 138 -21.33 1.16 -11.22
CA TYR A 138 -20.51 1.22 -12.43
C TYR A 138 -19.01 1.25 -12.15
N ALA A 139 -18.58 0.95 -10.92
CA ALA A 139 -17.17 0.97 -10.57
C ALA A 139 -16.33 -0.04 -11.38
N GLY A 140 -16.96 -1.06 -11.99
CA GLY A 140 -16.29 -1.98 -12.93
C GLY A 140 -15.94 -1.38 -14.29
N LEU A 141 -16.48 -0.21 -14.65
CA LEU A 141 -16.11 0.54 -15.85
C LEU A 141 -14.77 1.26 -15.70
N LEU A 142 -14.35 1.51 -14.46
CA LEU A 142 -13.18 2.31 -14.16
C LEU A 142 -11.89 1.56 -14.54
N ASN A 143 -10.96 2.29 -15.13
CA ASN A 143 -9.63 1.77 -15.37
C ASN A 143 -8.89 1.58 -14.03
N PRO A 144 -8.10 0.50 -13.87
CA PRO A 144 -7.27 0.34 -12.68
C PRO A 144 -6.24 1.49 -12.57
N LEU A 145 -6.00 1.96 -11.35
CA LEU A 145 -5.02 3.01 -11.07
C LEU A 145 -3.59 2.47 -10.92
N ASP A 146 -3.44 1.18 -10.59
CA ASP A 146 -2.16 0.51 -10.33
C ASP A 146 -1.21 1.35 -9.44
N CYS A 147 -1.76 1.90 -8.34
CA CYS A 147 -0.99 2.65 -7.35
C CYS A 147 -0.01 1.74 -6.58
N PHE A 148 1.03 2.32 -5.98
CA PHE A 148 2.05 1.56 -5.24
C PHE A 148 1.50 0.65 -4.15
N HIS A 149 0.37 0.99 -3.52
CA HIS A 149 -0.27 0.17 -2.48
C HIS A 149 -1.23 -0.90 -3.02
N HIS A 150 -1.44 -1.00 -4.34
CA HIS A 150 -2.34 -1.97 -5.00
C HIS A 150 -1.63 -3.31 -5.28
N PHE A 151 -1.09 -3.92 -4.24
CA PHE A 151 -0.32 -5.16 -4.40
C PHE A 151 -1.19 -6.40 -4.63
N ARG A 152 -0.67 -7.35 -5.42
CA ARG A 152 -1.25 -8.69 -5.56
C ARG A 152 -0.85 -9.57 -4.40
N VAL A 153 -1.56 -10.67 -4.18
CA VAL A 153 -1.28 -11.62 -3.08
C VAL A 153 0.13 -12.24 -3.19
N THR A 154 0.66 -12.35 -4.41
CA THR A 154 1.97 -12.91 -4.73
C THR A 154 3.14 -12.01 -4.33
N ASP A 155 2.88 -10.71 -4.14
CA ASP A 155 3.92 -9.70 -3.90
C ASP A 155 4.27 -9.69 -2.41
N LEU A 156 5.14 -10.63 -2.00
CA LEU A 156 5.55 -10.85 -0.61
C LEU A 156 6.73 -9.98 -0.17
N SER A 157 7.52 -9.45 -1.10
CA SER A 157 8.76 -8.71 -0.83
C SER A 157 8.54 -7.21 -0.61
N VAL A 158 7.36 -6.81 -0.16
CA VAL A 158 6.99 -5.38 0.01
C VAL A 158 7.13 -4.95 1.47
N PRO A 159 7.76 -3.79 1.75
CA PRO A 159 8.02 -3.37 3.13
C PRO A 159 6.75 -2.92 3.87
N TYR A 160 5.80 -2.33 3.16
CA TYR A 160 4.56 -1.77 3.72
C TYR A 160 3.34 -2.25 2.95
N ARG A 161 2.24 -2.47 3.67
CA ARG A 161 0.93 -2.84 3.12
C ARG A 161 -0.17 -2.22 3.95
N GLU A 162 -1.25 -1.88 3.26
CA GLU A 162 -2.49 -1.48 3.93
C GLU A 162 -3.22 -2.69 4.51
N GLY A 163 -3.95 -2.45 5.58
CA GLY A 163 -4.69 -3.52 6.24
C GLY A 163 -5.84 -3.03 7.07
N VAL A 164 -6.82 -3.93 7.24
CA VAL A 164 -8.00 -3.70 8.09
C VAL A 164 -7.89 -4.55 9.34
N VAL A 165 -8.14 -3.92 10.49
CA VAL A 165 -8.19 -4.59 11.79
C VAL A 165 -9.41 -5.50 11.84
N LEU A 166 -9.17 -6.76 12.21
CA LEU A 166 -10.23 -7.76 12.37
C LEU A 166 -10.78 -7.72 13.79
N ASP A 167 -12.09 -7.86 13.90
CA ASP A 167 -12.79 -7.98 15.18
C ASP A 167 -12.64 -9.41 15.71
N LYS A 168 -11.44 -9.71 16.21
CA LYS A 168 -11.10 -10.97 16.87
C LYS A 168 -10.65 -10.65 18.28
N SER A 169 -11.34 -11.21 19.27
CA SER A 169 -10.97 -11.06 20.68
C SER A 169 -9.54 -11.55 20.92
N VAL A 170 -8.72 -10.69 21.50
CA VAL A 170 -7.31 -10.93 21.83
C VAL A 170 -7.13 -10.76 23.34
N LYS A 171 -6.26 -11.57 23.93
CA LYS A 171 -5.90 -11.42 25.35
C LYS A 171 -5.20 -10.07 25.54
N ALA A 172 -5.45 -9.41 26.67
CA ALA A 172 -4.80 -8.14 27.02
C ALA A 172 -3.27 -8.27 26.86
N GLY A 173 -2.66 -7.33 26.14
CA GLY A 173 -1.22 -7.34 25.83
C GLY A 173 -0.80 -8.12 24.58
N ARG A 174 -1.72 -8.79 23.87
CA ARG A 174 -1.43 -9.52 22.62
C ARG A 174 -1.94 -8.81 21.36
N GLY A 175 -1.50 -7.58 21.11
CA GLY A 175 -1.67 -6.87 19.81
C GLY A 175 -3.08 -6.94 19.20
N SER A 176 -3.18 -6.77 17.89
CA SER A 176 -4.43 -7.04 17.14
C SER A 176 -4.16 -7.85 15.87
N PHE A 177 -5.20 -8.51 15.37
CA PHE A 177 -5.16 -9.20 14.09
C PHE A 177 -5.51 -8.25 12.95
N VAL A 178 -4.67 -8.20 11.92
CA VAL A 178 -4.85 -7.33 10.75
C VAL A 178 -4.90 -8.17 9.47
N TYR A 179 -5.85 -7.86 8.61
CA TYR A 179 -5.96 -8.42 7.27
C TYR A 179 -5.28 -7.51 6.25
N VAL A 180 -4.20 -7.99 5.62
CA VAL A 180 -3.35 -7.25 4.66
C VAL A 180 -3.41 -7.81 3.24
N GLY A 181 -4.46 -8.57 2.91
CA GLY A 181 -4.61 -9.18 1.58
C GLY A 181 -3.78 -10.45 1.35
N LEU A 182 -3.15 -11.00 2.38
CA LEU A 182 -2.42 -12.28 2.32
C LEU A 182 -3.30 -13.45 2.76
N HIS A 183 -2.92 -14.68 2.38
CA HIS A 183 -3.63 -15.90 2.78
C HIS A 183 -3.64 -16.13 4.31
N LYS A 184 -2.62 -15.64 5.01
CA LYS A 184 -2.52 -15.72 6.47
C LYS A 184 -2.80 -14.34 7.08
N VAL A 185 -3.62 -14.34 8.12
CA VAL A 185 -3.86 -13.14 8.93
C VAL A 185 -2.65 -12.94 9.84
N ASN A 186 -2.12 -11.72 9.87
CA ASN A 186 -0.94 -11.40 10.67
C ASN A 186 -1.37 -10.76 11.98
N GLN A 187 -0.68 -11.12 13.07
CA GLN A 187 -0.82 -10.46 14.36
C GLN A 187 0.27 -9.41 14.48
N ILE A 188 -0.11 -8.17 14.74
CA ILE A 188 0.82 -7.04 14.82
C ILE A 188 0.74 -6.46 16.24
N PHE A 189 1.90 -6.17 16.82
CA PHE A 189 2.05 -5.61 18.17
C PHE A 189 2.22 -4.08 18.17
N PHE A 190 2.69 -3.48 17.07
CA PHE A 190 2.91 -2.04 16.93
C PHE A 190 1.93 -1.44 15.91
N PHE A 191 1.21 -0.42 16.32
CA PHE A 191 0.15 0.20 15.51
C PHE A 191 0.51 1.64 15.15
N CYS A 192 0.41 1.97 13.86
CA CYS A 192 0.02 3.29 13.40
C CYS A 192 -1.39 3.12 12.82
N VAL A 193 -2.43 3.34 13.64
CA VAL A 193 -3.83 3.17 13.19
C VAL A 193 -4.29 4.48 12.57
N TYR A 194 -4.74 4.45 11.31
CA TYR A 194 -5.84 5.32 10.88
C TYR A 194 -7.16 4.62 11.24
N SER A 195 -7.58 4.77 12.50
CA SER A 195 -8.84 4.23 12.99
C SER A 195 -9.96 5.18 12.55
N PHE A 196 -10.39 5.12 11.29
CA PHE A 196 -11.44 6.03 10.82
C PHE A 196 -12.44 5.41 9.83
N ALA A 197 -12.20 4.21 9.29
CA ALA A 197 -12.96 3.78 8.12
C ALA A 197 -14.30 3.08 8.40
N LYS A 198 -14.51 2.44 9.56
CA LYS A 198 -15.77 1.69 9.83
C LYS A 198 -16.83 2.50 10.58
N GLU A 199 -16.46 3.16 11.67
CA GLU A 199 -17.42 3.94 12.47
C GLU A 199 -17.89 5.21 11.73
N ALA A 200 -16.99 5.93 11.05
CA ALA A 200 -17.35 7.12 10.28
C ALA A 200 -18.20 6.80 9.04
N TRP A 201 -18.16 5.56 8.54
CA TRP A 201 -18.93 5.14 7.36
C TRP A 201 -20.32 4.62 7.73
N SER A 202 -20.47 3.94 8.87
CA SER A 202 -21.78 3.58 9.42
C SER A 202 -22.58 4.81 9.84
N LEU A 203 -21.93 5.77 10.53
CA LEU A 203 -22.59 6.99 11.03
C LEU A 203 -23.00 7.99 9.94
N ARG A 204 -22.53 7.83 8.69
CA ARG A 204 -22.84 8.75 7.56
C ARG A 204 -23.83 8.15 6.54
N GLN A 205 -24.29 6.91 6.74
CA GLN A 205 -25.40 6.33 5.96
C GLN A 205 -26.76 6.61 6.59
N GLU A 206 -26.80 6.99 7.87
CA GLU A 206 -28.02 7.23 8.66
C GLU A 206 -28.36 8.72 8.86
N SER A 207 -27.63 9.64 8.21
CA SER A 207 -27.85 11.10 8.28
C SER A 207 -28.16 11.72 6.92
#